data_AF-A0A7V8W4A5-F1
#
_entry.id   AF-A0A7V8W4A5-F1
#
_cell.length_a   1.000
_cell.length_b   1.000
_cell.length_c   1.000
_cell.angle_alpha   90.00
_cell.angle_beta   90.00
_cell.angle_gamma   90.00
#
_symmetry.space_group_name_H-M   'P 1'
#
loop_
_entity.id
_entity.type
_entity.pdbx_description
1 polymer ?
#
loop_
_entity_poly.entity_id
_entity_poly.type
_entity_poly.pdbx_seq_one_letter_code
_entity_poly.pdbx_strand_id
1 'polypeptide(L)'
;MSAGIVEEIGKASALLLVINKRKYRWILNGLLFGAAVGTGFAAFESAGYAFIYGLSGGQDVMLEVITRRGLLSILGGHVLWSALVGAALWKVREDRPFSIDMLKDPRCLRVLALAMVLHMAWNSPLDLPFYLKYIVLGFVAWVVILGFIQDGLTQIQRAQDQAKQTG
;
A
#
# COMPACT_ATOMS: atom_id res chain seq x y z
N MET A 1 8.43 10.38 -13.68
CA MET A 1 9.17 9.88 -12.49
C MET A 1 8.77 10.59 -11.19
N SER A 2 8.55 11.91 -11.16
CA SER A 2 8.16 12.64 -9.94
C SER A 2 6.79 12.26 -9.36
N ALA A 3 5.84 11.85 -10.22
CA ALA A 3 4.48 11.49 -9.80
C ALA A 3 4.47 10.39 -8.73
N GLY A 4 5.28 9.33 -8.88
CA GLY A 4 5.30 8.21 -7.92
C GLY A 4 5.71 8.63 -6.51
N ILE A 5 6.70 9.51 -6.38
CA ILE A 5 7.16 10.00 -5.07
C ILE A 5 6.06 10.82 -4.39
N VAL A 6 5.50 11.80 -5.11
CA VAL A 6 4.45 12.69 -4.59
C VAL A 6 3.22 11.88 -4.20
N GLU A 7 2.84 10.89 -5.01
CA GLU A 7 1.66 10.08 -4.76
C GLU A 7 1.82 9.15 -3.56
N GLU A 8 2.99 8.50 -3.39
CA GLU A 8 3.25 7.66 -2.20
C GLU A 8 3.26 8.50 -0.91
N ILE A 9 3.79 9.72 -0.95
CA ILE A 9 3.71 10.66 0.19
C ILE A 9 2.25 11.05 0.46
N GLY A 10 1.48 11.34 -0.58
CA GLY A 10 0.05 11.61 -0.49
C GLY A 10 -0.72 10.49 0.20
N LYS A 11 -0.51 9.24 -0.22
CA LYS A 11 -1.12 8.06 0.42
C LYS A 11 -0.70 7.91 1.88
N ALA A 12 0.60 8.06 2.18
CA ALA A 12 1.09 7.98 3.55
C ALA A 12 0.45 9.06 4.45
N SER A 13 0.25 10.27 3.93
CA SER A 13 -0.40 11.36 4.67
C SER A 13 -1.86 11.08 5.02
N ALA A 14 -2.60 10.39 4.15
CA ALA A 14 -3.99 10.01 4.42
C ALA A 14 -4.11 9.09 5.64
N LEU A 15 -3.09 8.27 5.92
CA LEU A 15 -3.06 7.39 7.09
C LEU A 15 -2.96 8.16 8.42
N LEU A 16 -2.42 9.39 8.39
CA LEU A 16 -2.29 10.24 9.57
C LEU A 16 -3.66 10.61 10.18
N LEU A 17 -4.72 10.59 9.37
CA LEU A 17 -6.09 10.84 9.82
C LEU A 17 -6.60 9.79 10.82
N VAL A 18 -6.12 8.55 10.69
CA VAL A 18 -6.58 7.40 11.50
C VAL A 18 -5.52 6.87 12.45
N ILE A 19 -4.26 7.29 12.30
CA ILE A 19 -3.13 6.77 13.10
C ILE A 19 -3.22 7.11 14.60
N ASN A 20 -3.94 8.13 15.02
CA ASN A 20 -4.05 8.48 16.44
C ASN A 20 -5.20 7.76 17.17
N LYS A 21 -5.97 6.92 16.48
CA LYS A 21 -7.10 6.20 17.07
C LYS A 21 -6.60 4.96 17.84
N ARG A 22 -6.60 5.01 19.18
CA ARG A 22 -6.15 3.91 20.06
C ARG A 22 -6.88 2.57 19.86
N LYS A 23 -8.09 2.58 19.30
CA LYS A 23 -8.83 1.37 18.91
C LYS A 23 -8.05 0.53 17.90
N TYR A 24 -7.27 1.17 17.03
CA TYR A 24 -6.56 0.55 15.93
C TYR A 24 -5.08 0.42 16.23
N ARG A 25 -4.72 -0.36 17.25
CA ARG A 25 -3.32 -0.47 17.72
C ARG A 25 -2.44 -1.44 16.90
N TRP A 26 -3.05 -2.48 16.33
CA TRP A 26 -2.34 -3.59 15.68
C TRP A 26 -1.77 -3.27 14.29
N ILE A 27 -0.63 -3.88 13.94
CA ILE A 27 0.01 -3.79 12.61
C ILE A 27 -0.99 -4.13 11.49
N LEU A 28 -1.83 -5.15 11.70
CA LEU A 28 -2.86 -5.55 10.74
C LEU A 28 -3.89 -4.44 10.45
N ASN A 29 -4.16 -3.54 11.41
CA ASN A 29 -5.01 -2.38 11.14
C ASN A 29 -4.29 -1.40 10.21
N GLY A 30 -3.00 -1.15 10.44
CA GLY A 30 -2.18 -0.31 9.55
C GLY A 30 -2.13 -0.87 8.14
N LEU A 31 -1.96 -2.18 8.00
CA LEU A 31 -2.03 -2.89 6.71
C LEU A 31 -3.39 -2.65 6.02
N LEU A 32 -4.49 -2.82 6.76
CA LEU A 32 -5.85 -2.65 6.25
C LEU A 32 -6.15 -1.20 5.82
N PHE A 33 -5.81 -0.22 6.64
CA PHE A 33 -5.99 1.19 6.29
C PHE A 33 -5.11 1.59 5.10
N GLY A 34 -3.88 1.09 5.06
CA GLY A 34 -2.99 1.23 3.92
C GLY A 34 -3.61 0.69 2.64
N ALA A 35 -4.11 -0.55 2.67
CA ALA A 35 -4.80 -1.15 1.53
C ALA A 35 -6.01 -0.33 1.10
N ALA A 36 -6.84 0.15 2.04
CA ALA A 36 -8.01 0.97 1.73
C ALA A 36 -7.64 2.30 1.04
N VAL A 37 -6.61 3.00 1.54
CA VAL A 37 -6.08 4.22 0.89
C VAL A 37 -5.58 3.89 -0.51
N GLY A 38 -4.77 2.84 -0.65
CA GLY A 38 -4.24 2.39 -1.93
C GLY A 38 -5.33 2.04 -2.94
N THR A 39 -6.41 1.39 -2.51
CA THR A 39 -7.58 1.09 -3.34
C THR A 39 -8.26 2.36 -3.82
N GLY A 40 -8.43 3.37 -2.95
CA GLY A 40 -8.98 4.66 -3.35
C GLY A 40 -8.16 5.33 -4.45
N PHE A 41 -6.83 5.39 -4.28
CA PHE A 41 -5.93 5.94 -5.30
C PHE A 41 -5.97 5.14 -6.60
N ALA A 42 -5.95 3.80 -6.54
CA ALA A 42 -6.06 2.95 -7.72
C ALA A 42 -7.38 3.19 -8.48
N ALA A 43 -8.49 3.36 -7.76
CA ALA A 43 -9.79 3.62 -8.35
C ALA A 43 -9.83 4.99 -9.04
N PHE A 44 -9.42 6.07 -8.37
CA PHE A 44 -9.40 7.40 -8.96
C PHE A 44 -8.44 7.53 -10.15
N GLU A 45 -7.24 6.95 -10.04
CA GLU A 45 -6.27 6.97 -11.14
C GLU A 45 -6.82 6.19 -12.35
N SER A 46 -7.40 5.00 -12.11
CA SER A 46 -7.99 4.19 -13.19
C SER A 46 -9.19 4.86 -13.85
N ALA A 47 -10.04 5.53 -13.07
CA ALA A 47 -11.14 6.32 -13.59
C ALA A 47 -10.63 7.50 -14.44
N GLY A 48 -9.57 8.19 -14.00
CA GLY A 48 -8.95 9.28 -14.75
C GLY A 48 -8.40 8.82 -16.11
N TYR A 49 -7.67 7.69 -16.14
CA TYR A 49 -7.20 7.12 -17.40
C TYR A 49 -8.34 6.67 -18.30
N ALA A 50 -9.33 5.94 -17.76
CA ALA A 50 -10.48 5.48 -18.53
C ALA A 50 -11.24 6.66 -19.14
N PHE A 51 -11.42 7.75 -18.39
CA PHE A 51 -12.04 8.97 -18.88
C PHE A 51 -11.23 9.63 -20.01
N ILE A 52 -9.93 9.89 -19.79
CA ILE A 52 -9.08 10.57 -20.78
C ILE A 52 -8.96 9.76 -22.07
N TYR A 53 -8.71 8.45 -21.98
CA TYR A 53 -8.62 7.59 -23.17
C TYR A 53 -9.99 7.35 -23.81
N GLY A 54 -11.07 7.34 -23.02
CA GLY A 54 -12.43 7.24 -23.52
C GLY A 54 -12.88 8.47 -24.32
N LEU A 55 -12.41 9.68 -23.95
CA LEU A 55 -12.73 10.91 -24.68
C LEU A 55 -12.22 10.89 -26.12
N SER A 56 -11.08 10.25 -26.38
CA SER A 56 -10.48 10.15 -27.72
C SER A 56 -10.79 8.84 -28.44
N GLY A 57 -10.92 7.73 -27.70
CA GLY A 57 -11.08 6.38 -28.24
C GLY A 57 -12.49 5.79 -28.13
N GLY A 58 -13.44 6.50 -27.51
CA GLY A 58 -14.81 6.03 -27.31
C GLY A 58 -14.98 5.01 -26.18
N GLN A 59 -16.18 4.44 -26.09
CA GLN A 59 -16.59 3.57 -24.99
C GLN A 59 -15.78 2.27 -24.90
N ASP A 60 -15.41 1.67 -26.02
CA ASP A 60 -14.68 0.40 -26.04
C ASP A 60 -13.29 0.56 -25.46
N VAL A 61 -12.57 1.64 -25.81
CA VAL A 61 -11.26 1.96 -25.25
C VAL A 61 -11.36 2.26 -23.75
N MET A 62 -12.39 2.97 -23.32
CA MET A 62 -12.65 3.21 -21.90
C MET A 62 -12.81 1.88 -21.12
N LEU A 63 -13.59 0.94 -21.67
CA LEU A 63 -13.82 -0.39 -21.07
C LEU A 63 -12.56 -1.26 -21.04
N GLU A 64 -11.76 -1.21 -22.10
CA GLU A 64 -10.47 -1.91 -22.16
C GLU A 64 -9.52 -1.40 -21.07
N VAL A 65 -9.36 -0.08 -20.98
CA VAL A 65 -8.46 0.57 -20.00
C VAL A 65 -8.89 0.23 -18.57
N ILE A 66 -10.18 0.39 -18.24
CA ILE A 66 -10.65 0.17 -16.87
C ILE A 66 -10.54 -1.32 -16.48
N THR A 67 -10.87 -2.24 -17.39
CA THR A 67 -10.76 -3.68 -17.17
C THR A 67 -9.31 -4.10 -16.97
N ARG A 68 -8.41 -3.65 -17.86
CA ARG A 68 -6.97 -3.98 -17.77
C ARG A 68 -6.36 -3.46 -16.48
N ARG A 69 -6.66 -2.22 -16.10
CA ARG A 69 -6.16 -1.63 -14.85
C ARG A 69 -6.75 -2.32 -13.62
N GLY A 70 -8.03 -2.69 -13.65
CA GLY A 70 -8.67 -3.49 -12.61
C GLY A 70 -7.96 -4.84 -12.41
N LEU A 71 -7.69 -5.57 -13.50
CA LEU A 71 -6.98 -6.85 -13.44
C LEU A 71 -5.54 -6.70 -12.90
N LEU A 72 -4.79 -5.71 -13.39
CA LEU A 72 -3.43 -5.47 -12.94
C LEU A 72 -3.37 -5.07 -11.46
N SER A 73 -4.40 -4.38 -10.94
CA SER A 73 -4.47 -3.99 -9.52
C SER A 73 -4.51 -5.18 -8.55
N ILE A 74 -4.89 -6.37 -9.02
CA ILE A 74 -4.87 -7.62 -8.23
C ILE A 74 -3.44 -8.14 -8.10
N LEU A 75 -2.65 -8.03 -9.18
CA LEU A 75 -1.26 -8.48 -9.21
C LEU A 75 -0.34 -7.55 -8.42
N GLY A 76 -0.68 -6.27 -8.32
CA GLY A 76 0.04 -5.33 -7.47
C GLY A 76 -0.44 -3.89 -7.61
N GLY A 77 0.42 -2.93 -7.31
CA GLY A 77 0.09 -1.52 -7.43
C GLY A 77 -0.20 -0.84 -6.10
N HIS A 78 -0.95 0.26 -6.20
CA HIS A 78 -1.24 1.20 -5.11
C HIS A 78 -1.73 0.52 -3.84
N VAL A 79 -2.56 -0.53 -3.97
CA VAL A 79 -3.12 -1.30 -2.84
C VAL A 79 -2.01 -1.92 -1.99
N LEU A 80 -1.13 -2.73 -2.60
CA LEU A 80 -0.09 -3.43 -1.87
C LEU A 80 0.95 -2.45 -1.31
N TRP A 81 1.38 -1.47 -2.10
CA TRP A 81 2.40 -0.50 -1.67
C TRP A 81 1.92 0.35 -0.49
N SER A 82 0.66 0.79 -0.52
CA SER A 82 0.07 1.56 0.58
C SER A 82 -0.14 0.69 1.82
N ALA A 83 -0.54 -0.58 1.63
CA ALA A 83 -0.65 -1.54 2.73
C ALA A 83 0.69 -1.73 3.45
N LEU A 84 1.79 -1.86 2.70
CA LEU A 84 3.15 -1.96 3.27
C LEU A 84 3.50 -0.73 4.11
N VAL A 85 3.29 0.48 3.57
CA VAL A 85 3.56 1.73 4.28
C VAL A 85 2.72 1.83 5.56
N GLY A 86 1.43 1.48 5.49
CA GLY A 86 0.54 1.48 6.65
C GLY A 86 0.95 0.47 7.71
N ALA A 87 1.33 -0.74 7.33
CA ALA A 87 1.83 -1.75 8.25
C ALA A 87 3.12 -1.31 8.96
N ALA A 88 4.07 -0.74 8.20
CA ALA A 88 5.33 -0.22 8.74
C ALA A 88 5.09 0.90 9.76
N LEU A 89 4.19 1.83 9.43
CA LEU A 89 3.85 2.95 10.29
C LEU A 89 3.22 2.50 11.62
N TRP A 90 2.30 1.53 11.59
CA TRP A 90 1.75 0.94 12.81
C TRP A 90 2.77 0.12 13.60
N LYS A 91 3.71 -0.54 12.91
CA LYS A 91 4.81 -1.29 13.54
C LYS A 91 5.77 -0.37 14.29
N VAL A 92 6.03 0.84 13.80
CA VAL A 92 6.88 1.83 14.49
C VAL A 92 6.14 2.52 15.63
N ARG A 93 4.85 2.82 15.43
CA ARG A 93 4.02 3.48 16.44
C ARG A 93 3.82 2.59 17.68
N GLU A 94 3.56 1.29 17.47
CA GLU A 94 3.19 0.37 18.54
C GLU A 94 2.01 0.94 19.36
N ASP A 95 2.10 0.88 20.69
CA ASP A 95 1.10 1.42 21.63
C ASP A 95 1.34 2.89 22.04
N ARG A 96 2.31 3.57 21.41
CA ARG A 96 2.64 4.96 21.71
C ARG A 96 1.72 5.92 20.93
N PRO A 97 1.46 7.14 21.44
CA PRO A 97 0.85 8.19 20.63
C PRO A 97 1.75 8.49 19.43
N PHE A 98 1.15 8.80 18.28
CA PHE A 98 1.93 9.11 17.09
C PHE A 98 2.70 10.41 17.29
N SER A 99 3.99 10.38 16.93
CA SER A 99 4.81 11.58 16.75
C SER A 99 5.26 11.64 15.29
N ILE A 100 5.37 12.84 14.73
CA ILE A 100 5.86 13.06 13.36
C ILE A 100 7.27 12.48 13.17
N ASP A 101 8.09 12.41 14.22
CA ASP A 101 9.42 11.81 14.13
C ASP A 101 9.39 10.31 13.82
N MET A 102 8.26 9.63 14.07
CA MET A 102 8.06 8.22 13.67
C MET A 102 8.04 8.04 12.15
N LEU A 103 7.70 9.09 11.38
CA LEU A 103 7.78 9.04 9.91
C LEU A 103 9.24 9.03 9.43
N LYS A 104 10.16 9.56 10.23
CA LYS A 104 11.60 9.57 9.94
C LYS A 104 12.30 8.29 10.41
N ASP A 105 11.57 7.36 11.04
CA ASP A 105 12.13 6.08 11.47
C ASP A 105 12.65 5.31 10.25
N PRO A 106 13.90 4.80 10.26
CA PRO A 106 14.48 4.06 9.15
C PRO A 106 13.66 2.83 8.71
N ARG A 107 12.84 2.26 9.60
CA ARG A 107 11.92 1.15 9.26
C ARG A 107 10.77 1.65 8.37
N CYS A 108 10.16 2.79 8.71
CA CYS A 108 9.14 3.44 7.88
C CYS A 108 9.73 3.88 6.53
N LEU A 109 10.88 4.57 6.57
CA LEU A 109 11.52 5.12 5.36
C LEU A 109 11.96 4.02 4.39
N ARG A 110 12.48 2.89 4.86
CA ARG A 110 12.83 1.76 3.98
C ARG A 110 11.63 1.19 3.25
N VAL A 111 10.48 1.07 3.93
CA VAL A 111 9.26 0.53 3.33
C VAL A 111 8.63 1.53 2.37
N LEU A 112 8.65 2.82 2.72
CA LEU A 112 8.23 3.89 1.81
C LEU A 112 9.12 3.95 0.57
N ALA A 113 10.44 3.85 0.73
CA ALA A 113 11.37 3.79 -0.40
C ALA A 113 11.12 2.56 -1.28
N LEU A 114 10.87 1.40 -0.69
CA LEU A 114 10.48 0.20 -1.43
C LEU A 114 9.19 0.44 -2.24
N ALA A 115 8.15 1.01 -1.62
CA ALA A 115 6.91 1.36 -2.31
C ALA A 115 7.16 2.30 -3.49
N MET A 116 7.96 3.36 -3.30
CA MET A 116 8.33 4.29 -4.36
C MET A 116 9.09 3.62 -5.51
N VAL A 117 10.06 2.74 -5.19
CA VAL A 117 10.83 2.01 -6.20
C VAL A 117 9.93 1.06 -6.99
N LEU A 118 9.06 0.31 -6.31
CA LEU A 118 8.11 -0.58 -6.97
C LEU A 118 7.14 0.20 -7.87
N HIS A 119 6.68 1.36 -7.43
CA HIS A 119 5.80 2.24 -8.21
C HIS A 119 6.54 2.83 -9.43
N MET A 120 7.75 3.32 -9.26
CA MET A 120 8.55 3.82 -10.38
C MET A 120 8.85 2.70 -11.39
N ALA A 121 9.13 1.48 -10.93
CA ALA A 121 9.33 0.32 -11.78
C ALA A 121 8.04 -0.07 -12.53
N TRP A 122 6.89 0.00 -11.86
CA TRP A 122 5.58 -0.24 -12.49
C TRP A 122 5.32 0.74 -13.64
N ASN A 123 5.59 2.03 -13.40
CA ASN A 123 5.42 3.12 -14.37
C ASN A 123 6.56 3.22 -15.40
N SER A 124 7.57 2.37 -15.31
CA SER A 124 8.66 2.38 -16.28
C SER A 124 8.15 1.92 -17.67
N PRO A 125 8.73 2.46 -18.75
CA PRO A 125 8.38 2.06 -20.13
C PRO A 125 8.88 0.64 -20.47
N LEU A 126 9.55 -0.04 -19.54
CA LEU A 126 9.96 -1.43 -19.70
C LEU A 126 8.72 -2.29 -19.90
N ASP A 127 8.61 -2.94 -21.05
CA ASP A 127 7.57 -3.91 -21.33
C ASP A 127 8.19 -5.30 -21.44
N LEU A 128 7.71 -6.22 -20.59
CA LEU A 128 8.20 -7.59 -20.54
C LEU A 128 7.05 -8.52 -20.97
N PRO A 129 7.35 -9.62 -21.68
CA PRO A 129 6.33 -10.52 -22.16
C PRO A 129 5.53 -11.14 -21.00
N PHE A 130 4.28 -11.52 -21.28
CA PHE A 130 3.39 -12.21 -20.34
C PHE A 130 3.18 -11.48 -19.00
N TYR A 131 3.19 -10.13 -19.01
CA TYR A 131 3.03 -9.33 -17.79
C TYR A 131 4.09 -9.60 -16.70
N LEU A 132 5.24 -10.18 -17.07
CA LEU A 132 6.28 -10.62 -16.14
C LEU A 132 6.74 -9.50 -15.19
N LYS A 133 6.84 -8.26 -15.70
CA LYS A 133 7.13 -7.07 -14.89
C LYS A 133 6.18 -6.97 -13.69
N TYR A 134 4.88 -7.03 -13.93
CA TYR A 134 3.85 -6.86 -12.92
C TYR A 134 3.81 -8.04 -11.94
N ILE A 135 4.04 -9.26 -12.44
CA ILE A 135 4.13 -10.47 -11.61
C ILE A 135 5.31 -10.38 -10.64
N VAL A 136 6.49 -9.98 -11.12
CA VAL A 136 7.69 -9.86 -10.28
C VAL A 136 7.53 -8.77 -9.23
N LEU A 137 7.03 -7.59 -9.62
CA LEU A 137 6.78 -6.49 -8.68
C LEU A 137 5.73 -6.88 -7.62
N GLY A 138 4.67 -7.56 -8.06
CA GLY A 138 3.63 -8.13 -7.20
C GLY A 138 4.20 -9.14 -6.21
N PHE A 139 5.00 -10.10 -6.69
CA PHE A 139 5.65 -11.10 -5.87
C PHE A 139 6.51 -10.47 -4.77
N VAL A 140 7.35 -9.48 -5.13
CA VAL A 140 8.18 -8.75 -4.14
C VAL A 140 7.30 -8.08 -3.09
N ALA A 141 6.23 -7.38 -3.50
CA ALA A 141 5.32 -6.72 -2.57
C ALA A 141 4.61 -7.74 -1.65
N TRP A 142 4.14 -8.86 -2.20
CA TRP A 142 3.45 -9.92 -1.45
C TRP A 142 4.35 -10.60 -0.42
N VAL A 143 5.62 -10.87 -0.75
CA VAL A 143 6.58 -11.44 0.22
C VAL A 143 6.69 -10.53 1.45
N VAL A 144 6.79 -9.22 1.25
CA VAL A 144 6.89 -8.28 2.36
C VAL A 144 5.55 -8.16 3.12
N ILE A 145 4.41 -8.18 2.42
CA ILE A 145 3.07 -8.19 3.05
C ILE A 145 2.90 -9.42 3.95
N LEU A 146 3.27 -10.60 3.47
CA LEU A 146 3.18 -11.83 4.26
C LEU A 146 4.04 -11.74 5.53
N GLY A 147 5.23 -11.13 5.43
CA GLY A 147 6.06 -10.80 6.60
C GLY A 147 5.34 -9.89 7.60
N PHE A 148 4.69 -8.82 7.14
CA PHE A 148 3.90 -7.94 8.01
C PHE A 148 2.66 -8.60 8.60
N ILE A 149 2.01 -9.50 7.87
CA ILE A 149 0.89 -10.30 8.38
C ILE A 149 1.40 -11.19 9.51
N GLN A 150 2.53 -11.87 9.32
CA GLN A 150 3.15 -12.70 10.36
C GLN A 150 3.51 -11.88 11.59
N ASP A 151 4.15 -10.72 11.41
CA ASP A 151 4.46 -9.78 12.51
C ASP A 151 3.19 -9.36 13.28
N GLY A 152 2.13 -9.02 12.55
CA GLY A 152 0.86 -8.60 13.14
C GLY A 152 0.14 -9.72 13.90
N LEU A 153 0.17 -10.95 13.38
CA LEU A 153 -0.37 -12.11 14.08
C LEU A 153 0.43 -12.43 15.35
N THR A 154 1.76 -12.40 15.27
CA THR A 154 2.64 -12.56 16.45
C THR A 154 2.41 -11.46 17.49
N GLN A 155 2.18 -10.22 17.06
CA GLN A 155 1.85 -9.12 17.96
C GLN A 155 0.56 -9.41 18.76
N ILE A 156 -0.48 -9.90 18.09
CA ILE A 156 -1.76 -10.25 18.73
C ILE A 156 -1.59 -11.44 19.68
N GLN A 157 -0.89 -12.50 19.26
CA GLN A 157 -0.63 -13.67 20.10
C GLN A 157 0.06 -13.28 21.41
N ARG A 158 1.13 -12.47 21.35
CA ARG A 158 1.84 -11.99 22.54
C ARG A 158 0.94 -11.21 23.49
N ALA A 159 0.06 -10.37 22.96
CA ALA A 159 -0.88 -9.61 23.78
C ALA A 159 -1.93 -10.51 24.46
N GLN A 160 -2.37 -11.58 23.78
CA GLN A 160 -3.28 -12.57 24.36
C GLN A 160 -2.61 -13.37 25.48
N ASP A 161 -1.35 -13.77 25.30
CA ASP A 161 -0.60 -14.53 26.30
C ASP A 161 -0.33 -13.70 27.55
N GLN A 162 0.01 -12.41 27.38
CA GLN A 162 0.16 -11.48 28.51
C GLN A 162 -1.16 -11.32 29.29
N ALA A 163 -2.28 -11.16 28.59
CA ALA A 163 -3.59 -11.02 29.23
C ALA A 163 -3.97 -12.26 30.06
N LYS A 164 -3.61 -13.47 29.60
CA LYS A 164 -3.83 -14.73 30.35
C LYS A 164 -2.93 -14.87 31.58
N GLN A 165 -1.75 -14.25 31.60
CA GLN A 165 -0.84 -14.30 32.75
C GLN A 165 -1.21 -13.28 33.84
N THR A 166 -1.93 -12.21 33.49
CA THR A 166 -2.33 -11.14 34.40
C THR A 166 -3.77 -11.26 34.94
N GLY A 167 -4.56 -12.21 34.43
CA GLY A 167 -5.95 -12.45 34.84
C GLY A 167 -6.09 -13.75 35.61
#